data_AF-A0A950NK55-F1
#
_entry.id   AF-A0A950NK55-F1
#
_cell.length_a   1.000
_cell.length_b   1.000
_cell.length_c   1.000
_cell.angle_alpha   90.00
_cell.angle_beta   90.00
_cell.angle_gamma   90.00
#
_symmetry.space_group_name_H-M   'P 1'
#
loop_
_entity.id
_entity.type
_entity.pdbx_description
1 polymer ?
#
loop_
_entity_poly.entity_id
_entity_poly.type
_entity_poly.pdbx_seq_one_letter_code
_entity_poly.pdbx_strand_id
1 'polypeptide(L)'
;MYTDDSQRYRATPAKKIIGTLVLILAIIAIMVSGVPVMSRSFVETQLQRFGAYIAQRSERENGVTATFAYDGVGMEGGILNLGTRAVVMNPSLAFQRGTGPGSETIGLATDRVRLIPRNDSGNNVDIEFPDPLRISDNGVHTSTVTFEGMPRYNFMQKTQNKEVEQWHALYLPPKFAIQPETADGKPAEGKTRVMVSYNPNPVINARIVPATDATTSEFHLQNLSIAGEDGKTSVTAGSVDSSTHRNTENGKIAFGVVFSLQDVGVQSKGVLEGPYHFKLDASGTHAIGTAGEPVKEADLAVREITFGSDKFSVNASGTINTRPDDPLPFGQLDVTTKNFAALRDGPMLSPENKALLTDVASKVTGVDAATADELHFTIKRDKQGPLMLGNATLDDVASL
;
A
#
# COMPACT_ATOMS: atom_id res chain seq x y z
N MET A 1 -34.71 -13.36 -5.31
CA MET A 1 -33.80 -12.98 -4.20
C MET A 1 -32.40 -13.27 -4.69
N TYR A 2 -31.82 -12.34 -5.45
CA TYR A 2 -30.42 -12.40 -5.86
C TYR A 2 -29.63 -11.68 -4.77
N THR A 3 -28.81 -12.44 -4.02
CA THR A 3 -27.80 -11.86 -3.14
C THR A 3 -26.72 -11.28 -4.01
N ASP A 4 -26.68 -9.95 -4.01
CA ASP A 4 -25.64 -9.12 -4.59
C ASP A 4 -24.31 -9.37 -3.84
N ASP A 5 -23.48 -10.25 -4.40
CA ASP A 5 -22.13 -10.57 -3.91
C ASP A 5 -21.05 -9.62 -4.47
N SER A 6 -21.44 -8.51 -5.13
CA SER A 6 -20.50 -7.55 -5.73
C SER A 6 -19.81 -6.60 -4.72
N GLN A 7 -20.17 -6.66 -3.44
CA GLN A 7 -19.71 -5.75 -2.38
C GLN A 7 -18.53 -6.28 -1.54
N ARG A 8 -17.65 -7.11 -2.09
CA ARG A 8 -16.40 -7.51 -1.41
C ARG A 8 -15.19 -7.32 -2.31
N TYR A 9 -14.81 -6.05 -2.49
CA TYR A 9 -13.41 -5.67 -2.76
C TYR A 9 -12.54 -6.06 -1.55
N ARG A 10 -12.37 -7.37 -1.33
CA ARG A 10 -11.39 -7.92 -0.41
C ARG A 10 -10.04 -7.61 -1.04
N ALA A 11 -9.35 -6.61 -0.51
CA ALA A 11 -7.92 -6.48 -0.76
C ALA A 11 -7.28 -7.85 -0.50
N THR A 12 -6.64 -8.41 -1.53
CA THR A 12 -6.02 -9.73 -1.44
C THR A 12 -5.09 -9.79 -0.24
N PRO A 13 -4.97 -10.93 0.47
CA PRO A 13 -4.12 -11.08 1.64
C PRO A 13 -2.70 -10.52 1.41
N ALA A 14 -2.14 -10.72 0.21
CA ALA A 14 -0.83 -10.22 -0.18
C ALA A 14 -0.70 -8.67 -0.16
N LYS A 15 -1.71 -7.91 -0.61
CA LYS A 15 -1.70 -6.44 -0.57
C LYS A 15 -1.77 -5.92 0.87
N LYS A 16 -2.57 -6.59 1.71
CA LYS A 16 -2.68 -6.28 3.15
C LYS A 16 -1.37 -6.62 3.88
N ILE A 17 -0.71 -7.72 3.53
CA ILE A 17 0.55 -8.17 4.15
C ILE A 17 1.72 -7.26 3.80
N ILE A 18 1.95 -6.93 2.51
CA ILE A 18 3.10 -6.12 2.08
C ILE A 18 2.99 -4.68 2.59
N GLY A 19 1.81 -4.06 2.49
CA GLY A 19 1.59 -2.70 3.02
C GLY A 19 1.82 -2.61 4.53
N THR A 20 1.45 -3.66 5.27
CA THR A 20 1.62 -3.69 6.72
C THR A 20 3.04 -4.09 7.14
N LEU A 21 3.75 -4.90 6.34
CA LEU A 21 5.18 -5.21 6.56
C LEU A 21 6.06 -3.97 6.41
N VAL A 22 5.82 -3.19 5.35
CA VAL A 22 6.48 -1.90 5.10
C VAL A 22 6.21 -0.93 6.24
N LEU A 23 4.97 -0.91 6.74
CA LEU A 23 4.59 -0.11 7.89
C LEU A 23 5.38 -0.55 9.13
N ILE A 24 5.38 -1.84 9.52
CA ILE A 24 6.14 -2.37 10.70
C ILE A 24 7.63 -2.05 10.62
N LEU A 25 8.20 -2.13 9.43
CA LEU A 25 9.60 -1.83 9.23
C LEU A 25 9.89 -0.31 9.31
N ALA A 26 8.98 0.54 8.80
CA ALA A 26 9.03 2.01 8.94
C ALA A 26 8.72 2.49 10.38
N ILE A 27 8.05 1.66 11.15
CA ILE A 27 7.74 1.82 12.57
C ILE A 27 8.98 1.56 13.43
N ILE A 28 9.63 0.41 13.23
CA ILE A 28 10.85 0.02 13.98
C ILE A 28 11.97 1.00 13.70
N ALA A 29 12.03 1.44 12.46
CA ALA A 29 12.76 2.59 12.00
C ALA A 29 12.60 3.85 12.87
N ILE A 30 11.40 4.43 12.97
CA ILE A 30 11.18 5.65 13.76
C ILE A 30 11.63 5.47 15.23
N MET A 31 11.52 4.26 15.79
CA MET A 31 11.83 3.97 17.19
C MET A 31 13.31 4.03 17.59
N VAL A 32 14.24 4.07 16.63
CA VAL A 32 15.69 4.07 16.91
C VAL A 32 16.40 5.34 16.42
N SER A 33 15.61 6.34 16.03
CA SER A 33 16.09 7.61 15.50
C SER A 33 16.74 8.50 16.57
N GLY A 34 18.03 8.83 16.38
CA GLY A 34 18.63 10.03 16.99
C GLY A 34 19.39 9.88 18.31
N VAL A 35 19.82 8.67 18.73
CA VAL A 35 20.64 8.54 19.95
C VAL A 35 21.84 7.62 19.71
N PRO A 36 23.08 8.06 20.03
CA PRO A 36 24.30 7.24 19.89
C PRO A 36 24.43 6.12 20.92
N VAL A 37 23.54 6.08 21.93
CA VAL A 37 23.52 5.08 23.00
C VAL A 37 22.11 4.52 23.14
N MET A 38 21.94 3.25 22.77
CA MET A 38 20.68 2.54 22.92
C MET A 38 20.49 2.16 24.39
N SER A 39 19.57 2.81 25.09
CA SER A 39 19.17 2.46 26.46
C SER A 39 17.77 1.86 26.48
N ARG A 40 17.48 1.02 27.48
CA ARG A 40 16.16 0.42 27.68
C ARG A 40 15.06 1.48 27.77
N SER A 41 15.25 2.49 28.61
CA SER A 41 14.25 3.55 28.83
C SER A 41 13.99 4.37 27.56
N PHE A 42 15.02 4.60 26.76
CA PHE A 42 14.87 5.24 25.46
C PHE A 42 13.99 4.39 24.54
N VAL A 43 14.33 3.10 24.36
CA VAL A 43 13.58 2.19 23.49
C VAL A 43 12.13 2.04 23.94
N GLU A 44 11.88 1.89 25.24
CA GLU A 44 10.51 1.85 25.80
C GLU A 44 9.73 3.14 25.54
N THR A 45 10.36 4.31 25.73
CA THR A 45 9.72 5.60 25.44
C THR A 45 9.33 5.72 23.96
N GLN A 46 10.19 5.24 23.07
CA GLN A 46 9.91 5.28 21.63
C GLN A 46 8.81 4.30 21.24
N LEU A 47 8.80 3.07 21.78
CA LEU A 47 7.73 2.09 21.59
C LEU A 47 6.37 2.63 22.05
N GLN A 48 6.32 3.33 23.18
CA GLN A 48 5.10 3.95 23.69
C GLN A 48 4.60 5.10 22.81
N ARG A 49 5.49 6.03 22.42
CA ARG A 49 5.16 7.12 21.49
C ARG A 49 4.64 6.58 20.17
N PHE A 50 5.27 5.53 19.71
CA PHE A 50 4.90 4.83 18.51
C PHE A 50 3.49 4.22 18.59
N GLY A 51 3.19 3.46 19.66
CA GLY A 51 1.86 2.89 19.87
C GLY A 51 0.77 3.97 19.93
N ALA A 52 1.02 5.08 20.62
CA ALA A 52 0.10 6.22 20.68
C ALA A 52 -0.09 6.87 19.30
N TYR A 53 1.00 7.05 18.55
CA TYR A 53 0.95 7.65 17.22
C TYR A 53 0.12 6.82 16.24
N ILE A 54 0.30 5.50 16.19
CA ILE A 54 -0.53 4.67 15.30
C ILE A 54 -1.98 4.67 15.75
N ALA A 55 -2.26 4.46 17.03
CA ALA A 55 -3.64 4.45 17.52
C ALA A 55 -4.37 5.73 17.07
N GLN A 56 -3.73 6.89 17.28
CA GLN A 56 -4.27 8.19 16.88
C GLN A 56 -4.40 8.33 15.36
N ARG A 57 -3.40 7.90 14.58
CA ARG A 57 -3.38 8.07 13.13
C ARG A 57 -4.34 7.14 12.42
N SER A 58 -4.39 5.86 12.81
CA SER A 58 -5.31 4.86 12.24
C SER A 58 -6.77 5.22 12.51
N GLU A 59 -7.08 5.72 13.70
CA GLU A 59 -8.44 6.15 14.05
C GLU A 59 -8.84 7.40 13.25
N ARG A 60 -7.98 8.42 13.19
CA ARG A 60 -8.26 9.68 12.49
C ARG A 60 -8.34 9.53 10.97
N GLU A 61 -7.45 8.75 10.37
CA GLU A 61 -7.32 8.72 8.90
C GLU A 61 -8.15 7.61 8.25
N ASN A 62 -8.40 6.50 8.95
CA ASN A 62 -8.94 5.30 8.32
C ASN A 62 -10.14 4.68 9.05
N GLY A 63 -10.57 5.23 10.20
CA GLY A 63 -11.62 4.61 11.01
C GLY A 63 -11.26 3.18 11.46
N VAL A 64 -9.97 2.92 11.62
CA VAL A 64 -9.40 1.63 12.04
C VAL A 64 -8.77 1.82 13.41
N THR A 65 -9.15 1.00 14.37
CA THR A 65 -8.47 0.96 15.67
C THR A 65 -7.19 0.16 15.50
N ALA A 66 -6.07 0.73 15.90
CA ALA A 66 -4.79 0.06 15.85
C ALA A 66 -4.18 -0.06 17.25
N THR A 67 -3.76 -1.28 17.59
CA THR A 67 -3.25 -1.63 18.90
C THR A 67 -1.84 -2.16 18.76
N PHE A 68 -0.88 -1.48 19.36
CA PHE A 68 0.50 -1.95 19.46
C PHE A 68 0.80 -2.39 20.89
N ALA A 69 1.40 -3.56 21.05
CA ALA A 69 1.77 -4.13 22.34
C ALA A 69 3.13 -4.83 22.28
N TYR A 70 3.78 -4.95 23.44
CA TYR A 70 5.03 -5.68 23.64
C TYR A 70 5.14 -6.05 25.14
N ASP A 71 5.82 -7.16 25.44
CA ASP A 71 5.91 -7.67 26.83
C ASP A 71 7.06 -7.03 27.61
N GLY A 72 8.10 -6.56 26.92
CA GLY A 72 9.21 -5.90 27.55
C GLY A 72 10.38 -5.62 26.60
N VAL A 73 11.36 -4.87 27.12
CA VAL A 73 12.61 -4.58 26.42
C VAL A 73 13.80 -5.09 27.25
N GLY A 74 14.53 -6.04 26.68
CA GLY A 74 15.83 -6.50 27.16
C GLY A 74 16.99 -5.78 26.47
N MET A 75 18.17 -5.86 27.06
CA MET A 75 19.42 -5.39 26.43
C MET A 75 20.42 -6.56 26.37
N GLU A 76 20.97 -6.85 25.20
CA GLU A 76 21.97 -7.90 24.96
C GLU A 76 23.29 -7.27 24.45
N GLY A 77 24.46 -7.64 25.00
CA GLY A 77 25.77 -7.15 24.52
C GLY A 77 26.70 -6.58 25.61
N GLY A 78 28.02 -6.71 25.40
CA GLY A 78 29.06 -6.77 26.44
C GLY A 78 29.66 -5.45 26.97
N ILE A 79 30.55 -5.63 27.95
CA ILE A 79 31.22 -4.62 28.80
C ILE A 79 31.78 -3.48 27.92
N LEU A 80 31.44 -2.23 28.26
CA LEU A 80 31.79 -0.94 27.61
C LEU A 80 30.80 -0.34 26.59
N ASN A 81 29.53 -0.77 26.53
CA ASN A 81 28.46 -0.16 25.71
C ASN A 81 28.69 -0.15 24.18
N LEU A 82 29.76 -0.77 23.68
CA LEU A 82 30.01 -0.92 22.24
C LEU A 82 29.26 -2.16 21.74
N GLY A 83 28.16 -1.94 21.03
CA GLY A 83 27.36 -3.01 20.44
C GLY A 83 26.25 -3.56 21.35
N THR A 84 25.77 -2.79 22.32
CA THR A 84 24.55 -3.10 23.06
C THR A 84 23.35 -3.09 22.10
N ARG A 85 22.62 -4.20 22.05
CA ARG A 85 21.44 -4.43 21.23
C ARG A 85 20.21 -4.37 22.12
N ALA A 86 19.13 -3.77 21.66
CA ALA A 86 17.84 -3.87 22.35
C ALA A 86 17.07 -5.07 21.80
N VAL A 87 16.37 -5.77 22.68
CA VAL A 87 15.52 -6.90 22.35
C VAL A 87 14.11 -6.57 22.80
N VAL A 88 13.19 -6.41 21.86
CA VAL A 88 11.77 -6.21 22.13
C VAL A 88 11.11 -7.58 22.14
N MET A 89 10.48 -7.95 23.26
CA MET A 89 9.83 -9.24 23.46
C MET A 89 8.36 -9.17 23.07
N ASN A 90 7.92 -10.16 22.31
CA ASN A 90 6.54 -10.36 21.84
C ASN A 90 5.89 -9.10 21.23
N PRO A 91 6.58 -8.32 20.37
CA PRO A 91 5.95 -7.17 19.75
C PRO A 91 4.81 -7.64 18.85
N SER A 92 3.66 -6.98 18.98
CA SER A 92 2.47 -7.23 18.19
C SER A 92 1.77 -5.94 17.77
N LEU A 93 1.16 -5.98 16.60
CA LEU A 93 0.40 -4.89 16.02
C LEU A 93 -0.89 -5.45 15.44
N ALA A 94 -2.04 -4.96 15.90
CA ALA A 94 -3.34 -5.36 15.41
C ALA A 94 -4.10 -4.17 14.85
N PHE A 95 -4.76 -4.36 13.71
CA PHE A 95 -5.65 -3.40 13.07
C PHE A 95 -7.05 -3.96 13.06
N GLN A 96 -7.99 -3.28 13.71
CA GLN A 96 -9.38 -3.66 13.80
C GLN A 96 -10.26 -2.64 13.07
N ARG A 97 -11.07 -3.12 12.13
CA ARG A 97 -12.07 -2.31 11.43
C ARG A 97 -13.47 -2.60 11.98
N GLY A 98 -14.15 -1.56 12.45
CA GLY A 98 -15.49 -1.64 13.04
C GLY A 98 -15.51 -2.11 14.49
N THR A 99 -16.67 -1.97 15.14
CA THR A 99 -16.90 -2.37 16.54
C THR A 99 -18.07 -3.34 16.61
N GLY A 100 -17.85 -4.59 17.05
CA GLY A 100 -18.91 -5.58 17.27
C GLY A 100 -18.88 -6.82 16.37
N PRO A 101 -19.98 -7.60 16.32
CA PRO A 101 -20.07 -8.81 15.49
C PRO A 101 -19.84 -8.47 14.00
N GLY A 102 -18.79 -9.03 13.41
CA GLY A 102 -18.37 -8.72 12.04
C GLY A 102 -17.17 -7.78 11.90
N SER A 103 -16.57 -7.34 13.02
CA SER A 103 -15.30 -6.60 12.96
C SER A 103 -14.19 -7.47 12.36
N GLU A 104 -13.43 -6.92 11.41
CA GLU A 104 -12.27 -7.58 10.82
C GLU A 104 -11.02 -7.14 11.58
N THR A 105 -10.24 -8.09 12.09
CA THR A 105 -8.95 -7.82 12.75
C THR A 105 -7.82 -8.46 11.98
N ILE A 106 -6.76 -7.72 11.69
CA ILE A 106 -5.52 -8.26 11.14
C ILE A 106 -4.42 -8.00 12.15
N GLY A 107 -3.76 -9.07 12.57
CA GLY A 107 -2.68 -9.02 13.55
C GLY A 107 -1.34 -9.43 12.96
N LEU A 108 -0.30 -8.86 13.52
CA LEU A 108 1.09 -9.19 13.24
C LEU A 108 1.80 -9.37 14.57
N ALA A 109 2.59 -10.43 14.70
CA ALA A 109 3.34 -10.68 15.92
C ALA A 109 4.62 -11.47 15.63
N THR A 110 5.68 -11.20 16.37
CA THR A 110 6.86 -12.08 16.42
C THR A 110 7.25 -12.25 17.89
N ASP A 111 8.00 -13.29 18.21
CA ASP A 111 8.44 -13.52 19.59
C ASP A 111 9.53 -12.51 19.98
N ARG A 112 10.39 -12.10 19.03
CA ARG A 112 11.47 -11.14 19.30
C ARG A 112 11.79 -10.25 18.11
N VAL A 113 12.15 -9.00 18.41
CA VAL A 113 12.81 -8.08 17.49
C VAL A 113 14.10 -7.60 18.12
N ARG A 114 15.22 -7.70 17.40
CA ARG A 114 16.53 -7.21 17.82
C ARG A 114 16.89 -5.96 17.06
N LEU A 115 17.26 -4.92 17.79
CA LEU A 115 17.74 -3.65 17.26
C LEU A 115 19.26 -3.59 17.44
N ILE A 116 20.00 -3.61 16.35
CA ILE A 116 21.46 -3.68 16.35
C ILE A 116 22.03 -2.38 15.80
N PRO A 117 22.53 -1.47 16.66
CA PRO A 117 23.18 -0.27 16.18
C PRO A 117 24.48 -0.62 15.43
N ARG A 118 24.72 0.04 14.30
CA ARG A 118 25.97 -0.12 13.54
C ARG A 118 26.95 0.99 13.90
N ASN A 119 28.23 0.64 13.91
CA ASN A 119 29.32 1.58 14.17
C ASN A 119 29.82 2.27 12.89
N ASP A 120 29.10 2.16 11.77
CA ASP A 120 29.40 2.95 10.57
C ASP A 120 28.83 4.35 10.72
N SER A 121 29.45 5.34 10.07
CA SER A 121 29.13 6.76 10.20
C SER A 121 27.67 7.05 9.78
N GLY A 122 26.73 6.98 10.73
CA GLY A 122 25.31 7.23 10.56
C GLY A 122 24.49 6.64 11.71
N ASN A 123 23.26 7.13 11.97
CA ASN A 123 22.35 6.48 12.92
C ASN A 123 21.67 5.29 12.22
N ASN A 124 22.48 4.27 11.90
CA ASN A 124 22.04 3.03 11.29
C ASN A 124 21.70 2.00 12.36
N VAL A 125 20.57 1.32 12.17
CA VAL A 125 20.15 0.20 13.00
C VAL A 125 19.73 -0.95 12.09
N ASP A 126 20.43 -2.07 12.19
CA ASP A 126 19.97 -3.32 11.59
C ASP A 126 18.83 -3.89 12.45
N ILE A 127 17.75 -4.33 11.80
CA ILE A 127 16.58 -4.92 12.44
C ILE A 127 16.64 -6.42 12.17
N GLU A 128 16.88 -7.18 13.22
CA GLU A 128 16.86 -8.63 13.15
C GLU A 128 15.52 -9.14 13.68
N PHE A 129 14.90 -10.04 12.93
CA PHE A 129 13.74 -10.84 13.35
C PHE A 129 14.23 -12.27 13.57
N PRO A 130 14.68 -12.63 14.78
CA PRO A 130 15.20 -13.97 15.05
C PRO A 130 14.13 -15.05 14.88
N ASP A 131 12.87 -14.66 15.10
CA ASP A 131 11.71 -15.52 15.02
C ASP A 131 10.80 -15.02 13.87
N PRO A 132 10.14 -15.92 13.11
CA PRO A 132 9.27 -15.54 11.99
C PRO A 132 8.17 -14.56 12.40
N LEU A 133 7.82 -13.64 11.50
CA LEU A 133 6.69 -12.77 11.71
C LEU A 133 5.39 -13.54 11.40
N ARG A 134 4.52 -13.67 12.39
CA ARG A 134 3.22 -14.33 12.28
C ARG A 134 2.16 -13.31 11.84
N ILE A 135 1.31 -13.73 10.91
CA ILE A 135 0.15 -12.98 10.43
C ILE A 135 -1.10 -13.69 10.95
N SER A 136 -1.98 -12.94 11.60
CA SER A 136 -3.29 -13.42 12.02
C SER A 136 -4.43 -12.66 11.36
N ASP A 137 -5.52 -13.37 11.10
CA ASP A 137 -6.79 -12.85 10.63
C ASP A 137 -7.86 -13.24 11.67
N ASN A 138 -8.53 -12.24 12.23
CA ASN A 138 -9.49 -12.34 13.32
C ASN A 138 -8.94 -13.13 14.53
N GLY A 139 -7.67 -12.88 14.87
CA GLY A 139 -6.97 -13.54 15.97
C GLY A 139 -6.51 -14.97 15.66
N VAL A 140 -6.83 -15.52 14.48
CA VAL A 140 -6.39 -16.84 14.05
C VAL A 140 -5.12 -16.70 13.23
N HIS A 141 -4.07 -17.44 13.59
CA HIS A 141 -2.84 -17.49 12.81
C HIS A 141 -3.10 -18.05 11.40
N THR A 142 -2.52 -17.41 10.38
CA THR A 142 -2.77 -17.75 8.97
C THR A 142 -1.51 -17.91 8.14
N SER A 143 -0.40 -17.30 8.51
CA SER A 143 0.84 -17.34 7.73
C SER A 143 2.05 -16.89 8.57
N THR A 144 3.23 -17.36 8.20
CA THR A 144 4.50 -16.82 8.69
C THR A 144 5.27 -16.13 7.57
N VAL A 145 6.05 -15.11 7.94
CA VAL A 145 6.98 -14.40 7.05
C VAL A 145 8.39 -14.62 7.54
N THR A 146 9.27 -15.01 6.61
CA THR A 146 10.70 -15.22 6.88
C THR A 146 11.51 -14.37 5.91
N PHE A 147 12.44 -13.57 6.44
CA PHE A 147 13.31 -12.72 5.65
C PHE A 147 14.62 -13.44 5.30
N GLU A 148 15.09 -13.29 4.07
CA GLU A 148 16.42 -13.74 3.66
C GLU A 148 17.39 -12.56 3.78
N GLY A 149 17.82 -12.30 5.02
CA GLY A 149 18.62 -11.15 5.41
C GLY A 149 17.89 -10.23 6.40
N MET A 150 18.62 -9.25 6.92
CA MET A 150 18.07 -8.30 7.88
C MET A 150 17.62 -7.02 7.16
N PRO A 151 16.35 -6.60 7.32
CA PRO A 151 15.98 -5.23 7.04
C PRO A 151 16.91 -4.28 7.79
N ARG A 152 17.32 -3.19 7.14
CA ARG A 152 18.11 -2.14 7.78
C ARG A 152 17.33 -0.86 7.80
N TYR A 153 17.47 -0.12 8.87
CA TYR A 153 16.97 1.22 8.94
C TYR A 153 18.08 2.25 9.16
N ASN A 154 17.94 3.41 8.53
CA ASN A 154 18.75 4.58 8.76
C ASN A 154 17.86 5.78 9.14
N PHE A 155 18.31 6.52 10.15
CA PHE A 155 17.75 7.82 10.50
C PHE A 155 18.80 8.92 10.42
N MET A 156 18.40 10.06 9.91
CA MET A 156 19.24 11.24 9.88
C MET A 156 18.39 12.48 10.14
N GLN A 157 18.79 13.24 11.17
CA GLN A 157 18.23 14.56 11.41
C GLN A 157 19.21 15.60 10.86
N LYS A 158 18.70 16.53 10.04
CA LYS A 158 19.47 17.64 9.49
C LYS A 158 18.75 18.94 9.78
N THR A 159 19.50 19.97 10.14
CA THR A 159 18.97 21.34 10.15
C THR A 159 19.29 21.96 8.80
N GLN A 160 18.27 22.23 8.00
CA GLN A 160 18.38 22.87 6.69
C GLN A 160 17.43 24.06 6.66
N ASN A 161 17.90 25.22 6.20
CA ASN A 161 17.09 26.45 6.12
C ASN A 161 16.41 26.85 7.44
N LYS A 162 17.04 26.61 8.59
CA LYS A 162 16.49 26.82 9.96
C LYS A 162 15.35 25.88 10.36
N GLU A 163 14.99 24.93 9.49
CA GLU A 163 14.04 23.87 9.80
C GLU A 163 14.77 22.58 10.16
N VAL A 164 14.16 21.79 11.03
CA VAL A 164 14.63 20.45 11.33
C VAL A 164 13.95 19.49 10.36
N GLU A 165 14.76 18.79 9.57
CA GLU A 165 14.30 17.72 8.69
C GLU A 165 14.70 16.37 9.28
N GLN A 166 13.76 15.43 9.23
CA GLN A 166 13.95 14.05 9.62
C GLN A 166 13.91 13.18 8.37
N TRP A 167 15.02 12.51 8.08
CA TRP A 167 15.19 11.60 6.96
C TRP A 167 15.20 10.17 7.49
N HIS A 168 14.35 9.34 6.90
CA HIS A 168 14.12 7.94 7.24
C HIS A 168 14.41 7.13 5.99
N ALA A 169 15.21 6.08 6.10
CA ALA A 169 15.46 5.15 5.01
C ALA A 169 15.40 3.71 5.51
N LEU A 170 14.50 2.91 4.95
CA LEU A 170 14.33 1.50 5.25
C LEU A 170 14.80 0.67 4.04
N TYR A 171 15.87 -0.08 4.23
CA TYR A 171 16.43 -1.02 3.28
C TYR A 171 15.79 -2.38 3.50
N LEU A 172 15.06 -2.88 2.51
CA LEU A 172 14.48 -4.22 2.61
C LEU A 172 15.52 -5.29 2.23
N PRO A 173 15.45 -6.49 2.84
CA PRO A 173 16.33 -7.61 2.49
C PRO A 173 15.96 -8.14 1.09
N PRO A 174 16.89 -8.65 0.28
CA PRO A 174 16.68 -8.99 -1.14
C PRO A 174 15.46 -9.88 -1.43
N LYS A 175 15.06 -10.69 -0.45
CA LYS A 175 13.98 -11.65 -0.56
C LYS A 175 13.32 -11.91 0.78
N PHE A 176 12.04 -12.26 0.75
CA PHE A 176 11.35 -12.88 1.87
C PHE A 176 10.36 -13.93 1.38
N ALA A 177 9.97 -14.82 2.27
CA ALA A 177 8.99 -15.86 2.04
C ALA A 177 7.75 -15.62 2.88
N ILE A 178 6.58 -15.96 2.34
CA ILE A 178 5.33 -16.09 3.07
C ILE A 178 4.93 -17.56 3.01
N GLN A 179 4.85 -18.21 4.17
CA GLN A 179 4.39 -19.59 4.31
C GLN A 179 2.96 -19.57 4.85
N PRO A 180 1.95 -19.98 4.05
CA PRO A 180 0.60 -20.18 4.56
C PRO A 180 0.57 -21.31 5.58
N GLU A 181 -0.11 -21.07 6.69
CA GLU A 181 -0.20 -22.01 7.81
C GLU A 181 -1.65 -22.16 8.30
N THR A 182 -1.91 -23.29 8.95
CA THR A 182 -3.13 -23.56 9.72
C THR A 182 -3.05 -22.86 11.08
N ALA A 183 -4.17 -22.84 11.82
CA ALA A 183 -4.23 -22.22 13.14
C ALA A 183 -3.25 -22.86 14.15
N ASP A 184 -2.87 -24.12 13.96
CA ASP A 184 -1.87 -24.85 14.76
C ASP A 184 -0.42 -24.68 14.24
N GLY A 185 -0.19 -23.76 13.29
CA GLY A 185 1.15 -23.43 12.77
C GLY A 185 1.74 -24.46 11.82
N LYS A 186 0.93 -25.38 11.28
CA LYS A 186 1.38 -26.34 10.26
C LYS A 186 1.22 -25.73 8.87
N PRO A 187 2.04 -26.11 7.87
CA PRO A 187 1.82 -25.70 6.49
C PRO A 187 0.40 -26.02 6.03
N ALA A 188 -0.28 -25.03 5.46
CA ALA A 188 -1.65 -25.20 4.98
C ALA A 188 -1.68 -26.09 3.72
N GLU A 189 -2.42 -27.20 3.80
CA GLU A 189 -2.55 -28.14 2.68
C GLU A 189 -3.12 -27.45 1.42
N GLY A 190 -2.53 -27.75 0.26
CA GLY A 190 -2.91 -27.16 -1.02
C GLY A 190 -2.51 -25.69 -1.22
N LYS A 191 -1.79 -25.08 -0.27
CA LYS A 191 -1.25 -23.72 -0.42
C LYS A 191 0.27 -23.75 -0.57
N THR A 192 0.75 -23.09 -1.61
CA THR A 192 2.18 -23.00 -1.90
C THR A 192 2.80 -21.83 -1.13
N ARG A 193 4.03 -22.03 -0.63
CA ARG A 193 4.88 -20.95 -0.14
C ARG A 193 5.09 -19.91 -1.23
N VAL A 194 4.98 -18.63 -0.88
CA VAL A 194 5.17 -17.51 -1.81
C VAL A 194 6.51 -16.86 -1.53
N MET A 195 7.34 -16.74 -2.55
CA MET A 195 8.59 -16.02 -2.51
C MET A 195 8.40 -14.63 -3.12
N VAL A 196 8.84 -13.60 -2.40
CA VAL A 196 8.88 -12.22 -2.88
C VAL A 196 10.34 -11.80 -2.97
N SER A 197 10.76 -11.34 -4.13
CA SER A 197 12.14 -10.89 -4.40
C SER A 197 12.16 -9.65 -5.26
N TYR A 198 13.29 -8.95 -5.23
CA TYR A 198 13.56 -7.72 -5.98
C TYR A 198 15.07 -7.57 -6.17
N ASN A 199 15.49 -6.82 -7.18
CA ASN A 199 16.90 -6.56 -7.45
C ASN A 199 17.07 -5.20 -8.15
N PRO A 200 17.81 -4.23 -7.56
CA PRO A 200 18.55 -4.31 -6.30
C PRO A 200 17.62 -4.28 -5.07
N ASN A 201 18.22 -4.37 -3.87
CA ASN A 201 17.50 -4.21 -2.61
C ASN A 201 16.85 -2.82 -2.56
N PRO A 202 15.53 -2.72 -2.36
CA PRO A 202 14.81 -1.48 -2.39
C PRO A 202 15.04 -0.70 -1.10
N VAL A 203 14.94 0.61 -1.24
CA VAL A 203 14.97 1.55 -0.13
C VAL A 203 13.66 2.30 -0.13
N ILE A 204 13.00 2.30 1.01
CA ILE A 204 11.80 3.08 1.29
C ILE A 204 12.25 4.32 2.05
N ASN A 205 12.12 5.48 1.43
CA ASN A 205 12.52 6.75 2.01
C ASN A 205 11.30 7.49 2.53
N ALA A 206 11.47 8.17 3.66
CA ALA A 206 10.52 9.18 4.11
C ALA A 206 11.27 10.39 4.64
N ARG A 207 10.74 11.58 4.36
CA ARG A 207 11.21 12.86 4.86
C ARG A 207 10.07 13.51 5.61
N ILE A 208 10.33 13.97 6.83
CA ILE A 208 9.36 14.65 7.69
C ILE A 208 9.95 16.00 8.09
N VAL A 209 9.15 17.06 7.98
CA VAL A 209 9.47 18.40 8.50
C VAL A 209 8.48 18.70 9.62
N PRO A 210 8.85 18.48 10.90
CA PRO A 210 7.90 18.55 12.01
C PRO A 210 7.27 19.93 12.21
N ALA A 211 7.99 21.00 11.82
CA ALA A 211 7.48 22.38 11.97
C ALA A 211 6.24 22.66 11.11
N THR A 212 6.10 21.98 9.97
CA THR A 212 5.03 22.18 8.99
C THR A 212 4.14 20.95 8.80
N ASP A 213 4.41 19.86 9.51
CA ASP A 213 3.80 18.54 9.28
C ASP A 213 3.97 18.06 7.82
N ALA A 214 4.97 18.60 7.09
CA ALA A 214 5.23 18.18 5.72
C ALA A 214 5.88 16.80 5.71
N THR A 215 5.34 15.89 4.90
CA THR A 215 5.82 14.52 4.76
C THR A 215 5.97 14.18 3.29
N THR A 216 7.11 13.61 2.92
CA THR A 216 7.32 12.98 1.61
C THR A 216 7.71 11.53 1.86
N SER A 217 7.09 10.58 1.17
CA SER A 217 7.43 9.17 1.27
C SER A 217 7.53 8.56 -0.12
N GLU A 218 8.61 7.85 -0.37
CA GLU A 218 8.95 7.29 -1.68
C GLU A 218 9.42 5.85 -1.53
N PHE A 219 9.00 4.98 -2.45
CA PHE A 219 9.61 3.68 -2.61
C PHE A 219 9.81 3.37 -4.09
N HIS A 220 10.90 2.64 -4.35
CA HIS A 220 11.23 2.13 -5.66
C HIS A 220 11.60 0.65 -5.54
N LEU A 221 10.80 -0.21 -6.17
CA LEU A 221 11.08 -1.63 -6.31
C LEU A 221 11.47 -1.88 -7.77
N GLN A 222 12.55 -2.62 -7.99
CA GLN A 222 12.96 -3.07 -9.33
C GLN A 222 12.98 -4.59 -9.41
N ASN A 223 12.66 -5.12 -10.58
CA ASN A 223 12.64 -6.55 -10.87
C ASN A 223 11.87 -7.34 -9.80
N LEU A 224 10.69 -6.82 -9.40
CA LEU A 224 9.84 -7.46 -8.43
C LEU A 224 9.36 -8.80 -8.99
N SER A 225 9.51 -9.86 -8.21
CA SER A 225 8.97 -11.18 -8.51
C SER A 225 8.26 -11.73 -7.28
N ILE A 226 7.01 -12.10 -7.47
CA ILE A 226 6.15 -12.77 -6.49
C ILE A 226 5.77 -14.11 -7.09
N ALA A 227 6.41 -15.19 -6.65
CA ALA A 227 6.23 -16.52 -7.22
C ALA A 227 5.87 -17.54 -6.16
N GLY A 228 4.93 -18.43 -6.47
CA GLY A 228 4.80 -19.68 -5.73
C GLY A 228 6.07 -20.50 -5.87
N GLU A 229 6.47 -21.21 -4.81
CA GLU A 229 7.61 -22.14 -4.85
C GLU A 229 7.43 -23.27 -5.89
N ASP A 230 6.18 -23.55 -6.28
CA ASP A 230 5.83 -24.48 -7.36
C ASP A 230 6.11 -23.94 -8.78
N GLY A 231 6.43 -22.64 -8.92
CA GLY A 231 6.68 -21.97 -10.19
C GLY A 231 5.47 -21.91 -11.13
N LYS A 232 4.27 -22.32 -10.69
CA LYS A 232 3.07 -22.40 -11.54
C LYS A 232 2.36 -21.07 -11.67
N THR A 233 2.50 -20.24 -10.65
CA THR A 233 1.93 -18.89 -10.59
C THR A 233 3.01 -17.91 -10.19
N SER A 234 3.25 -16.92 -11.04
CA SER A 234 4.14 -15.82 -10.73
C SER A 234 3.57 -14.49 -11.21
N VAL A 235 3.85 -13.44 -10.47
CA VAL A 235 3.62 -12.05 -10.86
C VAL A 235 4.98 -11.38 -10.84
N THR A 236 5.32 -10.72 -11.94
CA THR A 236 6.56 -9.96 -12.08
C THR A 236 6.23 -8.52 -12.40
N ALA A 237 7.10 -7.60 -11.99
CA ALA A 237 7.07 -6.22 -12.43
C ALA A 237 8.51 -5.71 -12.58
N GLY A 238 8.82 -5.08 -13.71
CA GLY A 238 10.11 -4.45 -13.94
C GLY A 238 10.38 -3.32 -12.96
N SER A 239 9.37 -2.48 -12.69
CA SER A 239 9.42 -1.50 -11.60
C SER A 239 8.07 -1.31 -10.89
N VAL A 240 8.14 -0.98 -9.60
CA VAL A 240 7.02 -0.46 -8.81
C VAL A 240 7.49 0.78 -8.08
N ASP A 241 6.86 1.89 -8.38
CA ASP A 241 7.22 3.21 -7.90
C ASP A 241 6.04 3.82 -7.18
N SER A 242 6.30 4.45 -6.04
CA SER A 242 5.33 5.33 -5.42
C SER A 242 6.04 6.51 -4.80
N SER A 243 5.47 7.69 -5.00
CA SER A 243 5.82 8.91 -4.28
C SER A 243 4.55 9.53 -3.73
N THR A 244 4.57 9.82 -2.45
CA THR A 244 3.51 10.54 -1.76
C THR A 244 4.09 11.78 -1.13
N HIS A 245 3.39 12.89 -1.27
CA HIS A 245 3.75 14.15 -0.63
C HIS A 245 2.54 14.69 0.08
N ARG A 246 2.75 15.26 1.25
CA ARG A 246 1.76 15.91 2.08
C ARG A 246 2.39 17.17 2.66
N ASN A 247 1.64 18.26 2.63
CA ASN A 247 2.04 19.51 3.25
C ASN A 247 0.83 20.15 3.93
N THR A 248 1.05 20.76 5.10
CA THR A 248 0.02 21.52 5.80
C THR A 248 0.36 23.00 5.71
N GLU A 249 -0.48 23.78 5.04
CA GLU A 249 -0.28 25.22 4.88
C GLU A 249 -1.61 25.95 5.14
N ASN A 250 -1.59 26.97 6.01
CA ASN A 250 -2.74 27.83 6.30
C ASN A 250 -4.03 27.07 6.66
N GLY A 251 -3.90 25.99 7.44
CA GLY A 251 -5.04 25.14 7.83
C GLY A 251 -5.59 24.28 6.70
N LYS A 252 -4.85 24.07 5.61
CA LYS A 252 -5.17 23.13 4.53
C LYS A 252 -4.10 22.06 4.42
N ILE A 253 -4.52 20.83 4.15
CA ILE A 253 -3.64 19.70 3.84
C ILE A 253 -3.64 19.54 2.32
N ALA A 254 -2.53 19.86 1.67
CA ALA A 254 -2.28 19.49 0.29
C ALA A 254 -1.61 18.10 0.27
N PHE A 255 -2.01 17.25 -0.66
CA PHE A 255 -1.37 15.96 -0.85
C PHE A 255 -1.28 15.61 -2.33
N GLY A 256 -0.36 14.72 -2.66
CA GLY A 256 -0.42 14.03 -3.93
C GLY A 256 0.32 12.71 -3.90
N VAL A 257 -0.07 11.86 -4.85
CA VAL A 257 0.31 10.48 -4.96
C VAL A 257 0.61 10.23 -6.43
N VAL A 258 1.83 9.80 -6.70
CA VAL A 258 2.19 9.20 -7.98
C VAL A 258 2.48 7.74 -7.68
N PHE A 259 1.82 6.85 -8.38
CA PHE A 259 2.07 5.42 -8.35
C PHE A 259 2.29 4.93 -9.77
N SER A 260 3.34 4.17 -10.00
CA SER A 260 3.56 3.54 -11.30
C SER A 260 4.03 2.11 -11.14
N LEU A 261 3.64 1.29 -12.09
CA LEU A 261 3.89 -0.14 -12.14
C LEU A 261 4.20 -0.47 -13.61
N GLN A 262 5.39 -0.99 -13.89
CA GLN A 262 5.89 -1.20 -15.24
C GLN A 262 6.30 -2.65 -15.47
N ASP A 263 6.24 -3.08 -16.74
CA ASP A 263 6.61 -4.42 -17.21
C ASP A 263 5.99 -5.54 -16.36
N VAL A 264 4.68 -5.44 -16.13
CA VAL A 264 3.93 -6.44 -15.36
C VAL A 264 3.73 -7.67 -16.20
N GLY A 265 4.24 -8.81 -15.74
CA GLY A 265 3.97 -10.12 -16.32
C GLY A 265 3.21 -10.99 -15.32
N VAL A 266 2.15 -11.65 -15.77
CA VAL A 266 1.44 -12.67 -14.98
C VAL A 266 1.64 -14.02 -15.65
N GLN A 267 2.19 -14.96 -14.89
CA GLN A 267 2.31 -16.34 -15.32
C GLN A 267 1.26 -17.19 -14.61
N SER A 268 0.44 -17.89 -15.38
CA SER A 268 -0.52 -18.87 -14.87
C SER A 268 -0.48 -20.12 -15.74
N LYS A 269 -0.31 -21.30 -15.13
CA LYS A 269 -0.33 -22.61 -15.83
C LYS A 269 0.62 -22.68 -17.04
N GLY A 270 1.80 -22.06 -16.93
CA GLY A 270 2.82 -22.08 -17.99
C GLY A 270 2.62 -21.10 -19.14
N VAL A 271 1.59 -20.25 -19.09
CA VAL A 271 1.40 -19.14 -20.04
C VAL A 271 1.82 -17.84 -19.34
N LEU A 272 2.77 -17.13 -19.95
CA LEU A 272 3.14 -15.77 -19.54
C LEU A 272 2.30 -14.79 -20.36
N GLU A 273 1.52 -13.96 -19.69
CA GLU A 273 0.81 -12.85 -20.31
C GLU A 273 1.73 -11.61 -20.31
N GLY A 274 1.71 -10.87 -21.42
CA GLY A 274 2.75 -9.91 -21.83
C GLY A 274 3.01 -8.74 -20.86
N PRO A 275 3.97 -7.85 -21.17
CA PRO A 275 4.31 -6.73 -20.30
C PRO A 275 3.21 -5.66 -20.33
N TYR A 276 2.61 -5.41 -19.18
CA TYR A 276 1.66 -4.31 -18.98
C TYR A 276 2.28 -3.18 -18.18
N HIS A 277 1.77 -1.98 -18.35
CA HIS A 277 2.10 -0.84 -17.51
C HIS A 277 0.83 -0.23 -16.92
N PHE A 278 0.95 0.31 -15.72
CA PHE A 278 -0.06 1.07 -15.02
C PHE A 278 0.57 2.31 -14.39
N LYS A 279 -0.08 3.46 -14.52
CA LYS A 279 0.31 4.71 -13.86
C LYS A 279 -0.93 5.39 -13.29
N LEU A 280 -0.80 5.92 -12.08
CA LEU A 280 -1.76 6.79 -11.42
C LEU A 280 -1.02 8.03 -10.93
N ASP A 281 -1.43 9.20 -11.40
CA ASP A 281 -1.02 10.50 -10.88
C ASP A 281 -2.27 11.22 -10.37
N ALA A 282 -2.34 11.41 -9.05
CA ALA A 282 -3.45 12.08 -8.40
C ALA A 282 -2.97 13.06 -7.33
N SER A 283 -3.69 14.16 -7.17
CA SER A 283 -3.41 15.19 -6.17
C SER A 283 -4.70 15.73 -5.59
N GLY A 284 -4.66 16.21 -4.36
CA GLY A 284 -5.82 16.81 -3.75
C GLY A 284 -5.49 17.80 -2.64
N THR A 285 -6.52 18.49 -2.16
CA THR A 285 -6.40 19.44 -1.05
C THR A 285 -7.62 19.34 -0.17
N HIS A 286 -7.40 19.34 1.14
CA HIS A 286 -8.45 19.33 2.16
C HIS A 286 -8.31 20.53 3.07
N ALA A 287 -9.41 21.14 3.50
CA ALA A 287 -9.41 22.08 4.61
C ALA A 287 -9.46 21.33 5.94
N ILE A 288 -8.58 21.69 6.87
CA ILE A 288 -8.65 21.22 8.26
C ILE A 288 -9.86 21.91 8.89
N GLY A 289 -10.89 21.14 9.24
CA GLY A 289 -12.01 21.63 10.04
C GLY A 289 -11.54 22.08 11.42
N THR A 290 -12.26 23.02 12.03
CA THR A 290 -12.07 23.36 13.45
C THR A 290 -12.29 22.11 14.32
N ALA A 291 -11.57 21.98 15.43
CA ALA A 291 -11.72 20.84 16.33
C ALA A 291 -13.20 20.63 16.72
N GLY A 292 -13.78 19.49 16.31
CA GLY A 292 -15.20 19.17 16.50
C GLY A 292 -16.07 19.23 15.24
N GLU A 293 -15.57 19.79 14.13
CA GLU A 293 -16.24 19.71 12.82
C GLU A 293 -15.62 18.64 11.92
N PRO A 294 -16.42 17.89 11.15
CA PRO A 294 -15.90 16.94 10.18
C PRO A 294 -15.06 17.65 9.09
N VAL A 295 -14.03 16.96 8.61
CA VAL A 295 -13.21 17.38 7.47
C VAL A 295 -14.14 17.67 6.28
N LYS A 296 -14.03 18.87 5.70
CA LYS A 296 -14.84 19.26 4.53
C LYS A 296 -14.32 18.58 3.26
N GLU A 297 -15.19 18.55 2.25
CA GLU A 297 -15.03 17.94 0.91
C GLU A 297 -13.57 17.83 0.44
N ALA A 298 -13.27 16.67 -0.13
CA ALA A 298 -11.97 16.32 -0.65
C ALA A 298 -12.00 16.43 -2.17
N ASP A 299 -11.28 17.42 -2.71
CA ASP A 299 -11.08 17.48 -4.15
C ASP A 299 -9.88 16.60 -4.50
N LEU A 300 -10.12 15.50 -5.24
CA LEU A 300 -9.10 14.60 -5.78
C LEU A 300 -8.98 14.82 -7.29
N ALA A 301 -8.05 15.67 -7.70
CA ALA A 301 -7.69 15.79 -9.10
C ALA A 301 -6.90 14.56 -9.56
N VAL A 302 -7.49 13.76 -10.45
CA VAL A 302 -6.81 12.64 -11.12
C VAL A 302 -6.17 13.21 -12.39
N ARG A 303 -4.87 13.49 -12.32
CA ARG A 303 -4.16 14.07 -13.46
C ARG A 303 -4.05 13.09 -14.60
N GLU A 304 -3.73 11.83 -14.27
CA GLU A 304 -3.53 10.78 -15.26
C GLU A 304 -3.72 9.40 -14.64
N ILE A 305 -4.51 8.56 -15.31
CA ILE A 305 -4.52 7.10 -15.14
C ILE A 305 -4.15 6.52 -16.50
N THR A 306 -3.07 5.77 -16.55
CA THR A 306 -2.67 5.04 -17.76
C THR A 306 -2.65 3.56 -17.46
N PHE A 307 -3.22 2.77 -18.35
CA PHE A 307 -3.10 1.31 -18.36
C PHE A 307 -2.86 0.84 -19.79
N GLY A 308 -1.87 0.00 -20.02
CA GLY A 308 -1.57 -0.42 -21.39
C GLY A 308 -0.55 -1.52 -21.52
N SER A 309 -0.24 -1.83 -22.77
CA SER A 309 0.84 -2.70 -23.23
C SER A 309 1.48 -2.07 -24.47
N ASP A 310 2.37 -2.81 -25.13
CA ASP A 310 2.84 -2.48 -26.49
C ASP A 310 1.71 -2.50 -27.54
N LYS A 311 0.60 -3.21 -27.25
CA LYS A 311 -0.50 -3.41 -28.20
C LYS A 311 -1.68 -2.47 -28.02
N PHE A 312 -1.93 -1.96 -26.81
CA PHE A 312 -3.06 -1.06 -26.54
C PHE A 312 -2.71 -0.07 -25.43
N SER A 313 -3.47 1.02 -25.34
CA SER A 313 -3.38 1.95 -24.20
C SER A 313 -4.75 2.47 -23.81
N VAL A 314 -4.96 2.70 -22.53
CA VAL A 314 -6.09 3.40 -21.94
C VAL A 314 -5.54 4.54 -21.11
N ASN A 315 -5.99 5.76 -21.39
CA ASN A 315 -5.65 6.94 -20.62
C ASN A 315 -6.92 7.59 -20.10
N ALA A 316 -6.94 7.97 -18.83
CA ALA A 316 -8.02 8.73 -18.24
C ALA A 316 -7.49 9.93 -17.43
N SER A 317 -8.11 11.08 -17.57
CA SER A 317 -7.72 12.30 -16.84
C SER A 317 -8.93 13.13 -16.47
N GLY A 318 -8.89 13.82 -15.33
CA GLY A 318 -9.96 14.73 -14.94
C GLY A 318 -9.95 15.08 -13.46
N THR A 319 -11.12 15.39 -12.91
CA THR A 319 -11.27 15.75 -11.50
C THR A 319 -12.39 14.94 -10.88
N ILE A 320 -12.09 14.29 -9.77
CA ILE A 320 -13.03 13.53 -8.99
C ILE A 320 -13.05 14.11 -7.57
N ASN A 321 -14.23 14.37 -7.06
CA ASN A 321 -14.40 14.84 -5.70
C ASN A 321 -15.10 13.76 -4.89
N THR A 322 -14.74 13.69 -3.62
CA THR A 322 -15.35 12.75 -2.67
C THR A 322 -15.93 13.53 -1.50
N ARG A 323 -17.02 13.00 -0.97
CA ARG A 323 -17.80 13.59 0.11
C ARG A 323 -17.89 12.58 1.25
N PRO A 324 -17.76 13.01 2.52
CA PRO A 324 -17.91 12.09 3.64
C PRO A 324 -19.29 11.42 3.72
N ASP A 325 -20.33 12.08 3.19
CA ASP A 325 -21.74 11.66 3.20
C ASP A 325 -22.21 11.01 1.89
N ASP A 326 -21.36 10.95 0.87
CA ASP A 326 -21.65 10.27 -0.40
C ASP A 326 -20.61 9.17 -0.66
N PRO A 327 -21.00 7.89 -0.62
CA PRO A 327 -20.06 6.78 -0.86
C PRO A 327 -19.54 6.76 -2.31
N LEU A 328 -20.18 7.48 -3.23
CA LEU A 328 -19.78 7.53 -4.63
C LEU A 328 -19.02 8.83 -4.94
N PRO A 329 -17.88 8.76 -5.63
CA PRO A 329 -17.21 9.94 -6.16
C PRO A 329 -18.11 10.69 -7.16
N PHE A 330 -17.93 12.00 -7.30
CA PHE A 330 -18.57 12.83 -8.33
C PHE A 330 -17.53 13.68 -9.06
N GLY A 331 -17.78 14.06 -10.31
CA GLY A 331 -16.81 14.75 -11.14
C GLY A 331 -16.80 14.21 -12.54
N GLN A 332 -15.67 14.36 -13.23
CA GLN A 332 -15.50 13.98 -14.63
C GLN A 332 -14.12 13.38 -14.87
N LEU A 333 -14.08 12.27 -15.60
CA LEU A 333 -12.89 11.71 -16.23
C LEU A 333 -13.10 11.58 -17.72
N ASP A 334 -12.18 12.09 -18.52
CA ASP A 334 -12.15 11.85 -19.96
C ASP A 334 -11.26 10.65 -20.23
N VAL A 335 -11.81 9.63 -20.87
CA VAL A 335 -11.16 8.34 -21.15
C VAL A 335 -10.89 8.22 -22.65
N THR A 336 -9.67 7.84 -22.99
CA THR A 336 -9.23 7.57 -24.36
C THR A 336 -8.58 6.19 -24.43
N THR A 337 -8.98 5.37 -25.41
CA THR A 337 -8.36 4.07 -25.69
C THR A 337 -7.69 4.06 -27.05
N LYS A 338 -6.62 3.30 -27.22
CA LYS A 338 -5.98 3.02 -28.51
C LYS A 338 -5.84 1.53 -28.72
N ASN A 339 -6.07 1.09 -29.95
CA ASN A 339 -6.19 -0.30 -30.35
C ASN A 339 -7.21 -1.05 -29.46
N PHE A 340 -8.44 -0.56 -29.45
CA PHE A 340 -9.51 -1.05 -28.58
C PHE A 340 -9.79 -2.54 -28.76
N ALA A 341 -9.70 -3.07 -29.98
CA ALA A 341 -9.84 -4.50 -30.23
C ALA A 341 -8.80 -5.32 -29.43
N ALA A 342 -7.54 -4.89 -29.39
CA ALA A 342 -6.51 -5.57 -28.61
C ALA A 342 -6.74 -5.48 -27.09
N LEU A 343 -7.30 -4.37 -26.59
CA LEU A 343 -7.76 -4.26 -25.20
C LEU A 343 -8.90 -5.24 -24.91
N ARG A 344 -9.98 -5.18 -25.69
CA ARG A 344 -11.20 -6.01 -25.53
C ARG A 344 -10.88 -7.49 -25.60
N ASP A 345 -10.11 -7.90 -26.60
CA ASP A 345 -9.84 -9.32 -26.86
C ASP A 345 -8.68 -9.85 -26.01
N GLY A 346 -7.97 -8.96 -25.32
CA GLY A 346 -6.85 -9.27 -24.44
C GLY A 346 -7.18 -10.33 -23.38
N PRO A 347 -6.18 -11.11 -22.93
CA PRO A 347 -6.39 -12.20 -21.98
C PRO A 347 -6.70 -11.72 -20.55
N MET A 348 -6.35 -10.47 -20.22
CA MET A 348 -6.50 -9.88 -18.89
C MET A 348 -7.95 -9.57 -18.48
N LEU A 349 -8.89 -9.54 -19.43
CA LEU A 349 -10.28 -9.22 -19.15
C LEU A 349 -11.12 -10.48 -18.97
N SER A 350 -11.93 -10.52 -17.91
CA SER A 350 -12.98 -11.52 -17.78
C SER A 350 -14.00 -11.39 -18.91
N PRO A 351 -14.72 -12.46 -19.30
CA PRO A 351 -15.77 -12.38 -20.32
C PRO A 351 -16.80 -11.26 -20.05
N GLU A 352 -17.17 -11.07 -18.78
CA GLU A 352 -18.06 -10.00 -18.33
C GLU A 352 -17.49 -8.61 -18.61
N ASN A 353 -16.21 -8.37 -18.30
CA ASN A 353 -15.56 -7.10 -18.58
C ASN A 353 -15.41 -6.84 -20.08
N LYS A 354 -15.23 -7.89 -20.89
CA LYS A 354 -15.22 -7.79 -22.36
C LYS A 354 -16.58 -7.38 -22.91
N ALA A 355 -17.65 -7.99 -22.39
CA ALA A 355 -19.01 -7.62 -22.73
C ALA A 355 -19.30 -6.17 -22.35
N LEU A 356 -18.96 -5.76 -21.13
CA LEU A 356 -19.12 -4.39 -20.67
C LEU A 356 -18.37 -3.37 -21.54
N LEU A 357 -17.11 -3.65 -21.90
CA LEU A 357 -16.34 -2.77 -22.79
C LEU A 357 -16.95 -2.68 -24.20
N THR A 358 -17.49 -3.79 -24.71
CA THR A 358 -18.19 -3.84 -26.01
C THR A 358 -19.47 -2.99 -25.98
N ASP A 359 -20.20 -3.06 -24.87
CA ASP A 359 -21.40 -2.25 -24.64
C ASP A 359 -21.07 -0.78 -24.49
N VAL A 360 -19.99 -0.42 -23.79
CA VAL A 360 -19.49 0.95 -23.73
C VAL A 360 -19.14 1.45 -25.14
N ALA A 361 -18.36 0.69 -25.92
CA ALA A 361 -18.02 1.08 -27.28
C ALA A 361 -19.28 1.36 -28.13
N SER A 362 -20.20 0.40 -28.19
CA SER A 362 -21.40 0.49 -29.04
C SER A 362 -22.43 1.53 -28.56
N LYS A 363 -22.74 1.57 -27.26
CA LYS A 363 -23.83 2.38 -26.70
C LYS A 363 -23.39 3.79 -26.30
N VAL A 364 -22.15 3.95 -25.86
CA VAL A 364 -21.65 5.24 -25.35
C VAL A 364 -21.02 6.07 -26.45
N THR A 365 -20.21 5.44 -27.30
CA THR A 365 -19.49 6.17 -28.37
C THR A 365 -20.21 6.12 -29.72
N GLY A 366 -21.17 5.19 -29.88
CA GLY A 366 -21.84 4.95 -31.17
C GLY A 366 -20.93 4.28 -32.22
N VAL A 367 -19.73 3.86 -31.82
CA VAL A 367 -18.76 3.18 -32.68
C VAL A 367 -18.98 1.68 -32.57
N ASP A 368 -18.98 1.00 -33.72
CA ASP A 368 -19.00 -0.46 -33.73
C ASP A 368 -17.74 -1.01 -33.04
N ALA A 369 -17.94 -1.68 -31.91
CA ALA A 369 -16.89 -2.28 -31.10
C ALA A 369 -15.99 -3.23 -31.92
N ALA A 370 -16.51 -3.86 -32.98
CA ALA A 370 -15.75 -4.77 -33.84
C ALA A 370 -14.73 -4.04 -34.72
N THR A 371 -14.92 -2.75 -35.00
CA THR A 371 -14.09 -1.95 -35.91
C THR A 371 -13.44 -0.73 -35.25
N ALA A 372 -13.80 -0.42 -34.00
CA ALA A 372 -13.20 0.66 -33.23
C ALA A 372 -11.69 0.44 -33.00
N ASP A 373 -10.87 1.35 -33.52
CA ASP A 373 -9.44 1.41 -33.19
C ASP A 373 -9.21 2.25 -31.92
N GLU A 374 -9.95 3.35 -31.77
CA GLU A 374 -9.85 4.28 -30.65
C GLU A 374 -11.25 4.64 -30.13
N LEU A 375 -11.41 4.72 -28.81
CA LEU A 375 -12.62 5.19 -28.16
C LEU A 375 -12.33 6.43 -27.34
N HIS A 376 -13.21 7.41 -27.42
CA HIS A 376 -13.23 8.55 -26.52
C HIS A 376 -14.59 8.64 -25.85
N PHE A 377 -14.60 8.64 -24.52
CA PHE A 377 -15.82 8.86 -23.76
C PHE A 377 -15.51 9.48 -22.41
N THR A 378 -16.52 10.08 -21.81
CA THR A 378 -16.39 10.77 -20.53
C THR A 378 -17.15 9.98 -19.47
N ILE A 379 -16.50 9.66 -18.35
CA ILE A 379 -17.18 9.18 -17.15
C ILE A 379 -17.52 10.41 -16.31
N LYS A 380 -18.80 10.69 -16.10
CA LYS A 380 -19.23 11.88 -15.35
C LYS A 380 -20.26 11.49 -14.30
N ARG A 381 -20.15 12.04 -13.10
CA ARG A 381 -21.24 12.03 -12.12
C ARG A 381 -21.40 13.42 -11.56
N ASP A 382 -22.59 14.00 -11.69
CA ASP A 382 -22.93 15.22 -10.96
C ASP A 382 -23.20 14.89 -9.48
N LYS A 383 -23.08 15.88 -8.59
CA LYS A 383 -23.06 15.71 -7.12
C LYS A 383 -24.15 14.79 -6.52
N GLN A 384 -25.31 14.69 -7.16
CA GLN A 384 -26.45 13.87 -6.76
C GLN A 384 -27.03 13.08 -7.94
N GLY A 385 -26.31 13.07 -9.06
CA GLY A 385 -26.75 12.48 -10.31
C GLY A 385 -26.34 11.00 -10.45
N PRO A 386 -26.89 10.31 -11.46
CA PRO A 386 -26.41 9.00 -11.86
C PRO A 386 -24.96 9.09 -12.36
N LEU A 387 -24.25 7.97 -12.29
CA LEU A 387 -22.97 7.82 -12.99
C LEU A 387 -23.26 7.68 -14.49
N MET A 388 -22.72 8.61 -15.27
CA MET A 388 -22.82 8.68 -16.71
C MET A 388 -21.54 8.14 -17.36
N LEU A 389 -21.72 7.34 -18.41
CA LEU A 389 -20.70 6.94 -19.38
C LEU A 389 -21.10 7.60 -20.71
N GLY A 390 -20.42 8.68 -21.07
CA GLY A 390 -20.81 9.60 -22.14
C GLY A 390 -22.22 10.13 -21.92
N ASN A 391 -23.15 9.76 -22.81
CA ASN A 391 -24.55 10.17 -22.74
C ASN A 391 -25.47 9.09 -22.11
N ALA A 392 -24.95 7.92 -21.73
CA ALA A 392 -25.71 6.83 -21.14
C ALA A 392 -25.46 6.74 -19.63
N THR A 393 -26.42 6.26 -18.85
CA THR A 393 -26.19 5.93 -17.44
C THR A 393 -25.47 4.59 -17.30
N LEU A 394 -24.84 4.31 -16.16
CA LEU A 394 -24.28 2.99 -15.89
C LEU A 394 -25.35 1.88 -16.02
N ASP A 395 -26.59 2.15 -15.60
CA ASP A 395 -27.71 1.18 -15.68
C ASP A 395 -28.11 0.91 -17.15
N ASP A 396 -28.03 1.90 -18.04
CA ASP A 396 -28.27 1.71 -19.48
C ASP A 396 -27.20 0.81 -20.13
N VAL A 397 -25.99 0.81 -19.56
CA VAL A 397 -24.87 -0.02 -20.01
C VAL A 397 -24.89 -1.40 -19.35
N ALA A 398 -25.31 -1.51 -18.09
CA ALA A 398 -25.28 -2.73 -17.27
C ALA A 398 -26.57 -3.58 -17.30
N SER A 399 -27.65 -3.14 -17.99
CA SER A 399 -28.95 -3.83 -18.01
C SER A 399 -29.09 -4.98 -19.03
N LEU A 400 -28.02 -5.76 -19.23
CA LEU A 400 -28.02 -7.06 -19.93
C LEU A 400 -27.34 -8.13 -19.06
#